data_AF-A0A7C1J6S2-F1
#
_entry.id   AF-A0A7C1J6S2-F1
#
_cell.length_a   1.000
_cell.length_b   1.000
_cell.length_c   1.000
_cell.angle_alpha   90.00
_cell.angle_beta   90.00
_cell.angle_gamma   90.00
#
_symmetry.space_group_name_H-M   'P 1'
#
loop_
_entity.id
_entity.type
_entity.pdbx_description
1 polymer ?
#
loop_
_entity_poly.entity_id
_entity_poly.type
_entity_poly.pdbx_seq_one_letter_code
_entity_poly.pdbx_strand_id
1 'polypeptide(L)'
;SSEGALADLVGWLVEKQAAGEIPSVEVRWALPIKQGVRARQPYVIHTLQLRADPQSQLMAFERTTRQKIKQAEKQGVHLVSFGDRRDVECFYRLQVLTRRNLGVPVQPRRFFLRLWEQLIRPGQGHLVLAAEGDDVVAGALSLYHGRAAMIKYVAYDPRRKALPIVRFAVWKAVEWACQQGFPALDFGRTDASQEGLREFKHHFRPIEEPLTYSWIGGDRWQPTNTWADRALRTLIKRSPATVCRGMGELLYAHFG
;
A
#
# COMPACT_ATOMS: atom_id res chain seq x y z
N SER A 1 -27.88 -14.63 -19.18
CA SER A 1 -27.48 -13.87 -17.96
C SER A 1 -26.06 -13.37 -18.13
N SER A 2 -25.62 -12.39 -17.33
CA SER A 2 -24.22 -11.92 -17.30
C SER A 2 -23.23 -13.05 -16.99
N GLU A 3 -23.64 -14.01 -16.16
CA GLU A 3 -22.82 -15.20 -15.83
C GLU A 3 -22.59 -16.13 -17.02
N GLY A 4 -23.62 -16.36 -17.85
CA GLY A 4 -23.49 -17.16 -19.08
C GLY A 4 -22.49 -16.53 -20.06
N ALA A 5 -22.63 -15.21 -20.31
CA ALA A 5 -21.73 -14.49 -21.19
C ALA A 5 -20.26 -14.51 -20.71
N LEU A 6 -20.03 -14.41 -19.39
CA LEU A 6 -18.68 -14.54 -18.82
C LEU A 6 -18.12 -15.96 -19.00
N ALA A 7 -18.95 -16.98 -18.80
CA ALA A 7 -18.54 -18.37 -18.95
C ALA A 7 -18.16 -18.72 -20.41
N ASP A 8 -18.87 -18.12 -21.37
CA ASP A 8 -18.61 -18.26 -22.81
C ASP A 8 -17.32 -17.53 -23.22
N LEU A 9 -17.15 -16.28 -22.78
CA LEU A 9 -15.92 -15.51 -23.00
C LEU A 9 -14.69 -16.24 -22.46
N VAL A 10 -14.79 -16.79 -21.25
CA VAL A 10 -13.67 -17.54 -20.63
C VAL A 10 -13.40 -18.83 -21.40
N GLY A 11 -14.43 -19.53 -21.90
CA GLY A 11 -14.25 -20.69 -22.77
C GLY A 11 -13.50 -20.34 -24.05
N TRP A 12 -13.96 -19.29 -24.74
CA TRP A 12 -13.29 -18.78 -25.95
C TRP A 12 -11.83 -18.39 -25.70
N LEU A 13 -11.54 -17.72 -24.58
CA LEU A 13 -10.16 -17.37 -24.21
C LEU A 13 -9.28 -18.60 -23.95
N VAL A 14 -9.82 -19.63 -23.30
CA VAL A 14 -9.10 -20.90 -23.08
C VAL A 14 -8.78 -21.57 -24.41
N GLU A 15 -9.73 -21.64 -25.33
CA GLU A 15 -9.52 -22.23 -26.67
C GLU A 15 -8.46 -21.47 -27.46
N LYS A 16 -8.57 -20.13 -27.51
CA LYS A 16 -7.60 -19.27 -28.19
C LYS A 16 -6.21 -19.40 -27.61
N GLN A 17 -6.10 -19.49 -26.29
CA GLN A 17 -4.82 -19.67 -25.63
C GLN A 17 -4.24 -21.06 -25.91
N ALA A 18 -5.06 -22.12 -25.87
CA ALA A 18 -4.62 -23.49 -26.16
C ALA A 18 -4.16 -23.66 -27.61
N ALA A 19 -4.76 -22.92 -28.55
CA ALA A 19 -4.34 -22.85 -29.96
C ALA A 19 -3.07 -21.98 -30.19
N GLY A 20 -2.55 -21.32 -29.15
CA GLY A 20 -1.38 -20.43 -29.26
C GLY A 20 -1.69 -19.08 -29.93
N GLU A 21 -2.96 -18.74 -30.12
CA GLU A 21 -3.38 -17.49 -30.76
C GLU A 21 -3.24 -16.27 -29.83
N ILE A 22 -3.29 -16.50 -28.52
CA ILE A 22 -3.12 -15.46 -27.50
C ILE A 22 -2.12 -15.89 -26.42
N PRO A 23 -1.41 -14.93 -25.77
CA PRO A 23 -0.59 -15.23 -24.61
C PRO A 23 -1.45 -15.65 -23.42
N SER A 24 -0.80 -16.12 -22.35
CA SER A 24 -1.46 -16.34 -21.07
C SER A 24 -2.11 -15.06 -20.56
N VAL A 25 -3.32 -15.16 -20.03
CA VAL A 25 -4.08 -14.01 -19.51
C VAL A 25 -4.13 -14.09 -18.00
N GLU A 26 -3.71 -13.03 -17.30
CA GLU A 26 -3.97 -12.84 -15.87
C GLU A 26 -5.20 -11.95 -15.69
N VAL A 27 -6.16 -12.43 -14.91
CA VAL A 27 -7.34 -11.68 -14.49
C VAL A 27 -7.30 -11.53 -12.97
N ARG A 28 -7.34 -10.30 -12.47
CA ARG A 28 -7.37 -9.99 -11.03
C ARG A 28 -8.80 -10.05 -10.48
N TRP A 29 -9.48 -11.15 -10.78
CA TRP A 29 -10.84 -11.46 -10.39
C TRP A 29 -11.06 -12.96 -10.47
N ALA A 30 -12.10 -13.47 -9.79
CA ALA A 30 -12.49 -14.87 -9.91
C ALA A 30 -13.09 -15.15 -11.29
N LEU A 31 -12.50 -16.09 -12.03
CA LEU A 31 -13.09 -16.64 -13.25
C LEU A 31 -13.82 -17.96 -12.96
N PRO A 32 -14.83 -18.33 -13.78
CA PRO A 32 -15.44 -19.67 -13.74
C PRO A 32 -14.37 -20.76 -13.81
N ILE A 33 -14.44 -21.72 -12.88
CA ILE A 33 -13.48 -22.83 -12.81
C ILE A 33 -13.75 -23.77 -13.97
N LYS A 34 -12.82 -23.83 -14.92
CA LYS A 34 -12.82 -24.74 -16.08
C LYS A 34 -11.41 -25.23 -16.35
N GLN A 35 -11.26 -26.30 -17.13
CA GLN A 35 -9.95 -26.76 -17.59
C GLN A 35 -9.23 -25.62 -18.32
N GLY A 36 -7.93 -25.43 -18.04
CA GLY A 36 -7.14 -24.32 -18.58
C GLY A 36 -7.17 -23.04 -17.74
N VAL A 37 -8.07 -22.92 -16.75
CA VAL A 37 -8.13 -21.82 -15.79
C VAL A 37 -7.53 -22.25 -14.45
N ARG A 38 -6.58 -21.48 -13.91
CA ARG A 38 -6.07 -21.63 -12.55
C ARG A 38 -6.42 -20.41 -11.71
N ALA A 39 -6.78 -20.59 -10.46
CA ALA A 39 -7.05 -19.48 -9.55
C ALA A 39 -6.27 -19.63 -8.24
N ARG A 40 -5.76 -18.53 -7.70
CA ARG A 40 -5.09 -18.46 -6.39
C ARG A 40 -5.52 -17.19 -5.66
N GLN A 41 -5.31 -17.16 -4.35
CA GLN A 41 -5.52 -15.98 -3.51
C GLN A 41 -4.19 -15.56 -2.85
N PRO A 42 -3.19 -15.11 -3.63
CA PRO A 42 -1.87 -14.79 -3.10
C PRO A 42 -1.83 -13.48 -2.30
N TYR A 43 -2.91 -12.70 -2.34
CA TYR A 43 -3.00 -11.42 -1.68
C TYR A 43 -4.33 -11.25 -0.96
N VAL A 44 -4.35 -10.29 -0.03
CA VAL A 44 -5.54 -9.79 0.64
C VAL A 44 -5.63 -8.28 0.47
N ILE A 45 -6.83 -7.74 0.54
CA ILE A 45 -7.12 -6.30 0.62
C ILE A 45 -7.72 -5.97 1.98
N HIS A 46 -7.49 -4.76 2.47
CA HIS A 46 -7.94 -4.31 3.78
C HIS A 46 -8.73 -3.02 3.64
N THR A 47 -10.04 -3.08 3.84
CA THR A 47 -10.94 -1.93 3.70
C THR A 47 -11.47 -1.52 5.05
N LEU A 48 -11.11 -0.34 5.52
CA LEU A 48 -11.68 0.27 6.72
C LEU A 48 -12.96 1.01 6.36
N GLN A 49 -14.10 0.54 6.85
CA GLN A 49 -15.35 1.31 6.79
C GLN A 49 -15.24 2.50 7.75
N LEU A 50 -15.42 3.71 7.22
CA LEU A 50 -15.22 4.93 7.98
C LEU A 50 -16.51 5.37 8.65
N ARG A 51 -16.39 5.80 9.91
CA ARG A 51 -17.43 6.51 10.64
C ARG A 51 -17.35 8.01 10.34
N ALA A 52 -18.49 8.68 10.35
CA ALA A 52 -18.57 10.12 10.09
C ALA A 52 -17.84 10.95 11.16
N ASP A 53 -17.96 10.56 12.44
CA ASP A 53 -17.27 11.23 13.54
C ASP A 53 -15.88 10.61 13.80
N PRO A 54 -14.78 11.39 13.69
CA PRO A 54 -13.44 10.88 13.95
C PRO A 54 -13.25 10.32 15.36
N GLN A 55 -13.87 10.89 16.40
CA GLN A 55 -13.71 10.35 17.76
C GLN A 55 -14.30 8.95 17.88
N SER A 56 -15.48 8.73 17.32
CA SER A 56 -16.11 7.41 17.21
C SER A 56 -15.26 6.43 16.41
N GLN A 57 -14.58 6.90 15.36
CA GLN A 57 -13.65 6.09 14.56
C GLN A 57 -12.43 5.67 15.39
N LEU A 58 -11.81 6.60 16.12
CA LEU A 58 -10.67 6.32 16.99
C LEU A 58 -11.04 5.28 18.04
N MET A 59 -12.22 5.41 18.65
CA MET A 59 -12.70 4.47 19.67
C MET A 59 -13.00 3.07 19.12
N ALA A 60 -13.33 2.96 17.83
CA ALA A 60 -13.57 1.68 17.17
C ALA A 60 -12.29 0.86 16.95
N PHE A 61 -11.11 1.48 16.85
CA PHE A 61 -9.84 0.78 16.73
C PHE A 61 -9.54 -0.10 17.94
N GLU A 62 -8.58 -1.02 17.82
CA GLU A 62 -8.13 -1.79 18.97
C GLU A 62 -7.51 -0.94 20.07
N ARG A 63 -7.62 -1.41 21.32
CA ARG A 63 -7.07 -0.71 22.50
C ARG A 63 -5.57 -0.44 22.34
N THR A 64 -4.81 -1.40 21.83
CA THR A 64 -3.36 -1.28 21.63
C THR A 64 -3.03 -0.21 20.58
N THR A 65 -3.86 -0.05 19.55
CA THR A 65 -3.74 1.02 18.54
C THR A 65 -3.93 2.38 19.17
N ARG A 66 -5.03 2.58 19.90
CA ARG A 66 -5.32 3.83 20.61
C ARG A 66 -4.23 4.18 21.62
N GLN A 67 -3.73 3.18 22.35
CA GLN A 67 -2.61 3.37 23.29
C GLN A 67 -1.33 3.82 22.58
N LYS A 68 -1.00 3.28 21.41
CA LYS A 68 0.18 3.70 20.64
C LYS A 68 0.04 5.09 20.03
N ILE A 69 -1.16 5.45 19.57
CA ILE A 69 -1.46 6.81 19.11
C ILE A 69 -1.28 7.79 20.28
N LYS A 70 -1.90 7.52 21.43
CA LYS A 70 -1.74 8.35 22.64
C LYS A 70 -0.30 8.38 23.15
N GLN A 71 0.44 7.29 23.00
CA GLN A 71 1.86 7.24 23.34
C GLN A 71 2.67 8.20 22.45
N ALA A 72 2.42 8.23 21.15
CA ALA A 72 3.08 9.16 20.23
C ALA A 72 2.79 10.61 20.62
N GLU A 73 1.52 10.95 20.87
CA GLU A 73 1.12 12.30 21.31
C GLU A 73 1.83 12.72 22.60
N LYS A 74 1.88 11.83 23.61
CA LYS A 74 2.61 12.06 24.86
C LYS A 74 4.11 12.24 24.68
N GLN A 75 4.68 11.69 23.60
CA GLN A 75 6.08 11.85 23.22
C GLN A 75 6.33 13.15 22.44
N GLY A 76 5.31 14.00 22.27
CA GLY A 76 5.42 15.26 21.52
C GLY A 76 5.25 15.10 20.02
N VAL A 77 4.82 13.93 19.55
CA VAL A 77 4.53 13.71 18.13
C VAL A 77 3.28 14.49 17.76
N HIS A 78 3.39 15.36 16.76
CA HIS A 78 2.30 16.20 16.29
C HIS A 78 2.25 16.24 14.77
N LEU A 79 1.09 16.65 14.24
CA LEU A 79 0.87 16.82 12.82
C LEU A 79 1.47 18.15 12.36
N VAL A 80 2.29 18.15 11.31
CA VAL A 80 3.00 19.36 10.85
C VAL A 80 2.60 19.87 9.48
N SER A 81 2.07 19.04 8.57
CA SER A 81 1.73 19.57 7.24
C SER A 81 0.71 18.75 6.44
N PHE A 82 0.22 19.42 5.39
CA PHE A 82 -0.82 19.01 4.45
C PHE A 82 -0.46 19.22 2.96
N GLY A 83 0.78 18.90 2.56
CA GLY A 83 1.05 18.51 1.17
C GLY A 83 1.47 19.60 0.21
N ASP A 84 2.30 20.55 0.65
CA ASP A 84 3.05 21.40 -0.27
C ASP A 84 4.21 20.62 -0.95
N ARG A 85 4.94 21.28 -1.86
CA ARG A 85 6.06 20.62 -2.56
C ARG A 85 7.20 20.23 -1.61
N ARG A 86 7.47 21.01 -0.56
CA ARG A 86 8.55 20.74 0.41
C ARG A 86 8.20 19.54 1.27
N ASP A 87 6.93 19.36 1.61
CA ASP A 87 6.46 18.19 2.36
C ASP A 87 6.71 16.88 1.61
N VAL A 88 6.52 16.89 0.30
CA VAL A 88 6.76 15.71 -0.55
C VAL A 88 8.24 15.35 -0.58
N GLU A 89 9.14 16.33 -0.52
CA GLU A 89 10.57 16.08 -0.36
C GLU A 89 10.89 15.46 1.01
N CYS A 90 10.28 15.97 2.08
CA CYS A 90 10.40 15.39 3.42
C CYS A 90 9.88 13.95 3.44
N PHE A 91 8.71 13.69 2.85
CA PHE A 91 8.16 12.35 2.72
C PHE A 91 9.05 11.43 1.89
N TYR A 92 9.63 11.92 0.81
CA TYR A 92 10.56 11.15 -0.02
C TYR A 92 11.80 10.72 0.79
N ARG A 93 12.35 11.60 1.63
CA ARG A 93 13.45 11.24 2.55
C ARG A 93 13.03 10.09 3.48
N LEU A 94 11.85 10.17 4.09
CA LEU A 94 11.30 9.07 4.91
C LEU A 94 11.12 7.79 4.10
N GLN A 95 10.64 7.87 2.86
CA GLN A 95 10.47 6.71 1.97
C GLN A 95 11.81 6.02 1.71
N VAL A 96 12.87 6.78 1.44
CA VAL A 96 14.22 6.21 1.27
C VAL A 96 14.66 5.47 2.53
N LEU A 97 14.47 6.06 3.71
CA LEU A 97 14.81 5.42 4.99
C LEU A 97 14.00 4.13 5.23
N THR A 98 12.69 4.20 5.03
CA THR A 98 11.76 3.07 5.21
C THR A 98 12.10 1.93 4.26
N ARG A 99 12.25 2.22 2.98
CA ARG A 99 12.53 1.24 1.93
C ARG A 99 13.89 0.58 2.13
N ARG A 100 14.91 1.37 2.51
CA ARG A 100 16.23 0.84 2.90
C ARG A 100 16.10 -0.10 4.09
N ASN A 101 15.38 0.28 5.14
CA ASN A 101 15.18 -0.57 6.33
C ASN A 101 14.46 -1.90 5.99
N LEU A 102 13.47 -1.84 5.10
CA LEU A 102 12.72 -3.00 4.64
C LEU A 102 13.49 -3.86 3.60
N GLY A 103 14.55 -3.32 2.98
CA GLY A 103 15.31 -3.98 1.93
C GLY A 103 14.58 -4.03 0.60
N VAL A 104 13.78 -3.01 0.27
CA VAL A 104 13.05 -2.93 -1.00
C VAL A 104 13.48 -1.68 -1.78
N PRO A 105 13.51 -1.71 -3.13
CA PRO A 105 13.83 -0.52 -3.91
C PRO A 105 12.83 0.61 -3.64
N VAL A 106 13.32 1.85 -3.60
CA VAL A 106 12.50 3.06 -3.46
C VAL A 106 12.09 3.57 -4.83
N GLN A 107 10.87 4.10 -4.97
CA GLN A 107 10.47 4.76 -6.21
C GLN A 107 11.37 6.00 -6.47
N PRO A 108 11.64 6.37 -7.73
CA PRO A 108 12.42 7.56 -8.05
C PRO A 108 11.83 8.84 -7.44
N ARG A 109 12.68 9.80 -7.05
CA ARG A 109 12.19 11.09 -6.53
C ARG A 109 11.20 11.78 -7.46
N ARG A 110 11.48 11.73 -8.78
CA ARG A 110 10.61 12.29 -9.83
C ARG A 110 9.19 11.71 -9.81
N PHE A 111 9.02 10.45 -9.38
CA PHE A 111 7.71 9.83 -9.25
C PHE A 111 6.87 10.55 -8.19
N PHE A 112 7.42 10.78 -7.00
CA PHE A 112 6.70 11.49 -5.93
C PHE A 112 6.41 12.95 -6.27
N LEU A 113 7.34 13.64 -6.97
CA LEU A 113 7.10 15.00 -7.44
C LEU A 113 5.97 15.06 -8.48
N ARG A 114 5.90 14.10 -9.41
CA ARG A 114 4.78 13.99 -10.36
C ARG A 114 3.49 13.61 -9.67
N LEU A 115 3.53 12.69 -8.70
CA LEU A 115 2.39 12.31 -7.88
C LEU A 115 1.79 13.53 -7.17
N TRP A 116 2.64 14.39 -6.63
CA TRP A 116 2.20 15.64 -6.03
C TRP A 116 1.59 16.59 -7.06
N GLU A 117 2.30 16.87 -8.15
CA GLU A 117 1.87 17.84 -9.16
C GLU A 117 0.55 17.44 -9.83
N GLN A 118 0.37 16.15 -10.10
CA GLN A 118 -0.74 15.62 -10.90
C GLN A 118 -1.92 15.14 -10.05
N LEU A 119 -1.71 14.71 -8.81
CA LEU A 119 -2.78 14.16 -7.96
C LEU A 119 -2.99 14.95 -6.67
N ILE A 120 -1.94 15.19 -5.88
CA ILE A 120 -2.12 15.83 -4.56
C ILE A 120 -2.51 17.31 -4.73
N ARG A 121 -1.78 18.07 -5.55
CA ARG A 121 -2.02 19.50 -5.78
C ARG A 121 -3.43 19.76 -6.36
N PRO A 122 -3.97 18.94 -7.29
CA PRO A 122 -5.35 19.06 -7.74
C PRO A 122 -6.43 18.52 -6.77
N GLY A 123 -6.07 18.07 -5.56
CA GLY A 123 -7.01 17.58 -4.55
C GLY A 123 -7.40 16.11 -4.66
N GLN A 124 -6.72 15.33 -5.50
CA GLN A 124 -6.91 13.87 -5.64
C GLN A 124 -5.97 13.06 -4.75
N GLY A 125 -5.39 13.69 -3.74
CA GLY A 125 -4.55 13.02 -2.76
C GLY A 125 -4.24 13.93 -1.59
N HIS A 126 -3.67 13.34 -0.55
CA HIS A 126 -3.31 14.05 0.67
C HIS A 126 -2.03 13.46 1.24
N LEU A 127 -1.21 14.32 1.84
CA LEU A 127 0.00 13.92 2.53
C LEU A 127 -0.08 14.40 3.98
N VAL A 128 0.05 13.45 4.90
CA VAL A 128 0.19 13.68 6.33
C VAL A 128 1.66 13.51 6.69
N LEU A 129 2.22 14.48 7.41
CA LEU A 129 3.54 14.39 8.04
C LEU A 129 3.42 14.55 9.55
N ALA A 130 4.06 13.66 10.30
CA ALA A 130 4.16 13.70 11.74
C ALA A 130 5.60 14.04 12.15
N ALA A 131 5.76 14.99 13.06
CA ALA A 131 7.05 15.43 13.59
C ALA A 131 7.16 15.21 15.10
N GLU A 132 8.39 15.00 15.57
CA GLU A 132 8.78 14.95 16.98
C GLU A 132 9.86 16.04 17.18
N GLY A 133 9.49 17.15 17.82
CA GLY A 133 10.29 18.38 17.76
C GLY A 133 10.37 18.92 16.33
N ASP A 134 11.57 19.27 15.86
CA ASP A 134 11.80 19.77 14.50
C ASP A 134 11.98 18.64 13.45
N ASP A 135 12.05 17.39 13.89
CA ASP A 135 12.29 16.24 13.02
C ASP A 135 10.97 15.65 12.51
N VAL A 136 10.79 15.58 11.19
CA VAL A 136 9.71 14.79 10.57
C VAL A 136 10.04 13.31 10.68
N VAL A 137 9.23 12.56 11.44
CA VAL A 137 9.52 11.16 11.82
C VAL A 137 8.64 10.13 11.12
N ALA A 138 7.45 10.51 10.65
CA ALA A 138 6.56 9.61 9.91
C ALA A 138 5.66 10.36 8.94
N GLY A 139 5.08 9.64 7.99
CA GLY A 139 4.09 10.19 7.08
C GLY A 139 3.23 9.13 6.41
N ALA A 140 2.06 9.56 5.95
CA ALA A 140 1.11 8.74 5.20
C ALA A 140 0.62 9.54 3.98
N LEU A 141 0.73 8.95 2.80
CA LEU A 141 0.28 9.52 1.54
C LEU A 141 -0.93 8.74 1.05
N SER A 142 -2.03 9.45 0.88
CA SER A 142 -3.31 8.93 0.43
C SER A 142 -3.68 9.46 -0.95
N LEU A 143 -4.40 8.66 -1.72
CA LEU A 143 -4.90 9.00 -3.05
C LEU A 143 -6.42 8.79 -3.11
N TYR A 144 -7.10 9.60 -3.92
CA TYR A 144 -8.55 9.65 -4.01
C TYR A 144 -9.03 9.60 -5.45
N HIS A 145 -10.15 8.91 -5.67
CA HIS A 145 -10.87 8.93 -6.93
C HIS A 145 -12.37 8.75 -6.68
N GLY A 146 -13.16 9.79 -6.93
CA GLY A 146 -14.58 9.81 -6.58
C GLY A 146 -14.78 9.56 -5.08
N ARG A 147 -15.53 8.49 -4.73
CA ARG A 147 -15.75 8.07 -3.33
C ARG A 147 -14.70 7.09 -2.80
N ALA A 148 -13.72 6.70 -3.61
CA ALA A 148 -12.67 5.79 -3.21
C ALA A 148 -11.48 6.54 -2.60
N ALA A 149 -11.00 6.07 -1.46
CA ALA A 149 -9.80 6.56 -0.80
C ALA A 149 -8.86 5.41 -0.45
N MET A 150 -7.55 5.63 -0.60
CA MET A 150 -6.52 4.64 -0.29
C MET A 150 -5.33 5.31 0.40
N ILE A 151 -4.81 4.70 1.47
CA ILE A 151 -3.46 4.99 1.96
C ILE A 151 -2.46 4.25 1.08
N LYS A 152 -1.84 4.98 0.14
CA LYS A 152 -0.95 4.39 -0.86
C LYS A 152 0.44 4.09 -0.32
N TYR A 153 0.98 5.00 0.49
CA TYR A 153 2.32 4.87 1.06
C TYR A 153 2.34 5.30 2.52
N VAL A 154 3.07 4.55 3.33
CA VAL A 154 3.44 4.93 4.70
C VAL A 154 4.96 4.93 4.79
N ALA A 155 5.52 5.94 5.43
CA ALA A 155 6.95 6.12 5.61
C ALA A 155 7.25 6.53 7.05
N TYR A 156 8.42 6.15 7.55
CA TYR A 156 8.89 6.50 8.87
C TYR A 156 10.41 6.49 8.95
N ASP A 157 10.94 7.15 9.99
CA ASP A 157 12.33 7.08 10.38
C ASP A 157 12.57 5.82 11.24
N PRO A 158 13.30 4.81 10.74
CA PRO A 158 13.56 3.58 11.48
C PRO A 158 14.49 3.78 12.70
N ARG A 159 15.10 4.96 12.86
CA ARG A 159 15.92 5.31 14.05
C ARG A 159 15.06 5.61 15.27
N ARG A 160 13.74 5.82 15.09
CA ARG A 160 12.76 6.05 16.15
C ARG A 160 11.96 4.79 16.43
N LYS A 161 11.20 4.78 17.53
CA LYS A 161 10.23 3.71 17.80
C LYS A 161 9.11 3.79 16.75
N ALA A 162 9.19 2.93 15.74
CA ALA A 162 8.31 3.00 14.56
C ALA A 162 6.83 2.86 14.89
N LEU A 163 6.43 1.95 15.80
CA LEU A 163 5.02 1.60 15.97
C LEU A 163 4.13 2.77 16.44
N PRO A 164 4.48 3.56 17.48
CA PRO A 164 3.74 4.76 17.85
C PRO A 164 3.63 5.80 16.71
N ILE A 165 4.75 6.20 16.10
CA ILE A 165 4.79 7.26 15.09
C ILE A 165 4.04 6.86 13.80
N VAL A 166 4.16 5.59 13.39
CA VAL A 166 3.46 5.05 12.22
C VAL A 166 1.96 4.98 12.48
N ARG A 167 1.53 4.50 13.66
CA ARG A 167 0.11 4.46 14.02
C ARG A 167 -0.49 5.86 14.10
N PHE A 168 0.26 6.84 14.60
CA PHE A 168 -0.16 8.24 14.61
C PHE A 168 -0.33 8.80 13.19
N ALA A 169 0.64 8.60 12.30
CA ALA A 169 0.54 9.09 10.92
C ALA A 169 -0.64 8.43 10.15
N VAL A 170 -0.84 7.12 10.31
CA VAL A 170 -2.00 6.42 9.72
C VAL A 170 -3.31 6.93 10.33
N TRP A 171 -3.36 7.15 11.65
CA TRP A 171 -4.53 7.73 12.31
C TRP A 171 -4.87 9.09 11.74
N LYS A 172 -3.90 9.99 11.57
CA LYS A 172 -4.14 11.32 10.99
C LYS A 172 -4.64 11.26 9.54
N ALA A 173 -4.20 10.27 8.75
CA ALA A 173 -4.77 10.04 7.43
C ALA A 173 -6.23 9.52 7.49
N VAL A 174 -6.56 8.65 8.45
CA VAL A 174 -7.94 8.19 8.69
C VAL A 174 -8.84 9.33 9.18
N GLU A 175 -8.38 10.11 10.14
CA GLU A 175 -9.08 11.28 10.69
C GLU A 175 -9.43 12.28 9.59
N TRP A 176 -8.48 12.59 8.71
CA TRP A 176 -8.74 13.44 7.55
C TRP A 176 -9.79 12.82 6.62
N ALA A 177 -9.70 11.51 6.32
CA ALA A 177 -10.66 10.84 5.45
C ALA A 177 -12.09 10.84 6.03
N CYS A 178 -12.24 10.68 7.35
CA CYS A 178 -13.51 10.84 8.05
C CYS A 178 -14.07 12.26 7.87
N GLN A 179 -13.24 13.29 8.08
CA GLN A 179 -13.64 14.69 7.95
C GLN A 179 -14.06 15.07 6.53
N GLN A 180 -13.47 14.44 5.51
CA GLN A 180 -13.87 14.62 4.11
C GLN A 180 -15.11 13.78 3.70
N GLY A 181 -15.66 12.98 4.61
CA GLY A 181 -16.88 12.19 4.35
C GLY A 181 -16.66 10.99 3.42
N PHE A 182 -15.43 10.47 3.32
CA PHE A 182 -15.20 9.21 2.60
C PHE A 182 -15.93 8.07 3.32
N PRO A 183 -16.61 7.16 2.59
CA PRO A 183 -17.31 6.04 3.21
C PRO A 183 -16.36 4.93 3.68
N ALA A 184 -15.21 4.79 3.02
CA ALA A 184 -14.24 3.75 3.30
C ALA A 184 -12.83 4.18 2.91
N LEU A 185 -11.83 3.54 3.51
CA LEU A 185 -10.42 3.74 3.24
C LEU A 185 -9.72 2.39 3.03
N ASP A 186 -9.09 2.22 1.87
CA ASP A 186 -8.30 1.04 1.52
C ASP A 186 -6.86 1.19 2.03
N PHE A 187 -6.34 0.21 2.76
CA PHE A 187 -4.93 0.16 3.19
C PHE A 187 -4.01 -0.51 2.17
N GLY A 188 -4.54 -0.84 1.00
CA GLY A 188 -3.87 -1.47 -0.11
C GLY A 188 -3.67 -2.98 0.06
N ARG A 189 -3.26 -3.59 -1.05
CA ARG A 189 -2.93 -5.00 -1.17
C ARG A 189 -1.80 -5.42 -0.22
N THR A 190 -1.95 -6.59 0.41
CA THR A 190 -0.91 -7.25 1.20
C THR A 190 -0.70 -8.67 0.68
N ASP A 191 0.55 -9.14 0.62
CA ASP A 191 0.83 -10.56 0.36
C ASP A 191 0.27 -11.40 1.52
N ALA A 192 -0.44 -12.48 1.20
CA ALA A 192 -1.10 -13.31 2.21
C ALA A 192 -0.10 -13.88 3.24
N SER A 193 1.17 -14.08 2.84
CA SER A 193 2.24 -14.57 3.71
C SER A 193 2.85 -13.51 4.64
N GLN A 194 2.52 -12.22 4.46
CA GLN A 194 3.05 -11.13 5.28
C GLN A 194 2.22 -10.92 6.55
N GLU A 195 2.22 -11.91 7.43
CA GLU A 195 1.42 -11.94 8.67
C GLU A 195 1.59 -10.68 9.52
N GLY A 196 2.82 -10.22 9.76
CA GLY A 196 3.06 -9.02 10.57
C GLY A 196 2.48 -7.72 9.96
N LEU A 197 2.44 -7.59 8.63
CA LEU A 197 1.82 -6.43 7.98
C LEU A 197 0.30 -6.54 8.00
N ARG A 198 -0.25 -7.75 7.85
CA ARG A 198 -1.68 -8.01 8.01
C ARG A 198 -2.13 -7.70 9.44
N GLU A 199 -1.40 -8.21 10.43
CA GLU A 199 -1.65 -7.94 11.85
C GLU A 199 -1.61 -6.45 12.14
N PHE A 200 -0.59 -5.72 11.65
CA PHE A 200 -0.53 -4.26 11.77
C PHE A 200 -1.79 -3.56 11.25
N LYS A 201 -2.36 -4.02 10.13
CA LYS A 201 -3.59 -3.46 9.55
C LYS A 201 -4.83 -3.86 10.34
N HIS A 202 -4.94 -5.11 10.80
CA HIS A 202 -6.07 -5.62 11.60
C HIS A 202 -6.32 -4.81 12.88
N HIS A 203 -5.26 -4.26 13.47
CA HIS A 203 -5.32 -3.37 14.63
C HIS A 203 -6.16 -2.09 14.44
N PHE A 204 -6.44 -1.69 13.19
CA PHE A 204 -7.35 -0.60 12.85
C PHE A 204 -8.78 -1.08 12.55
N ARG A 205 -9.03 -2.39 12.66
CA ARG A 205 -10.29 -3.09 12.36
C ARG A 205 -10.85 -2.89 10.94
N PRO A 206 -10.04 -3.02 9.87
CA PRO A 206 -10.55 -3.15 8.52
C PRO A 206 -11.25 -4.51 8.31
N ILE A 207 -12.08 -4.58 7.28
CA ILE A 207 -12.51 -5.84 6.68
C ILE A 207 -11.33 -6.35 5.82
N GLU A 208 -10.92 -7.60 6.02
CA GLU A 208 -9.91 -8.25 5.18
C GLU A 208 -10.60 -9.21 4.21
N GLU A 209 -10.31 -9.06 2.93
CA GLU A 209 -10.88 -9.90 1.86
C GLU A 209 -9.77 -10.51 1.00
N PRO A 210 -9.86 -11.80 0.64
CA PRO A 210 -8.90 -12.40 -0.27
C PRO A 210 -9.05 -11.81 -1.68
N LEU A 211 -7.92 -11.52 -2.32
CA LEU A 211 -7.88 -11.11 -3.72
C LEU A 211 -7.59 -12.32 -4.60
N THR A 212 -8.58 -12.73 -5.37
CA THR A 212 -8.44 -13.81 -6.34
C THR A 212 -7.72 -13.33 -7.60
N TYR A 213 -6.70 -14.09 -7.98
CA TYR A 213 -6.00 -13.95 -9.25
C TYR A 213 -6.27 -15.24 -10.04
N SER A 214 -6.74 -15.10 -11.26
CA SER A 214 -7.01 -16.18 -12.19
C SER A 214 -6.10 -16.08 -13.40
N TRP A 215 -5.65 -17.22 -13.92
CA TRP A 215 -4.81 -17.33 -15.09
C TRP A 215 -5.40 -18.29 -16.10
N ILE A 216 -5.35 -17.91 -17.37
CA ILE A 216 -5.64 -18.76 -18.53
C ILE A 216 -4.30 -19.10 -19.18
N GLY A 217 -4.04 -20.39 -19.41
CA GLY A 217 -2.78 -20.85 -20.03
C GLY A 217 -1.63 -21.12 -19.08
N GLY A 218 -1.93 -21.57 -17.86
CA GLY A 218 -0.96 -21.92 -16.82
C GLY A 218 -0.75 -20.80 -15.79
N ASP A 219 -0.32 -21.15 -14.56
CA ASP A 219 -0.05 -20.16 -13.53
C ASP A 219 1.39 -19.64 -13.65
N ARG A 220 1.52 -18.34 -13.92
CA ARG A 220 2.81 -17.63 -13.84
C ARG A 220 3.09 -17.07 -12.45
N TRP A 221 2.33 -17.51 -11.45
CA TRP A 221 2.54 -17.08 -10.09
C TRP A 221 3.91 -17.57 -9.62
N GLN A 222 4.80 -16.62 -9.34
CA GLN A 222 6.08 -16.90 -8.71
C GLN A 222 5.97 -16.60 -7.21
N PRO A 223 6.53 -17.46 -6.34
CA PRO A 223 6.61 -17.17 -4.93
C PRO A 223 7.38 -15.87 -4.72
N THR A 224 6.84 -14.98 -3.90
CA THR A 224 7.62 -13.88 -3.35
C THR A 224 8.64 -14.43 -2.35
N ASN A 225 9.80 -13.79 -2.18
CA ASN A 225 10.84 -14.16 -1.21
C ASN A 225 11.77 -15.31 -1.65
N THR A 226 12.16 -15.31 -2.92
CA THR A 226 13.22 -16.18 -3.46
C THR A 226 14.59 -15.91 -2.80
N TRP A 227 15.58 -16.78 -3.05
CA TRP A 227 16.96 -16.52 -2.58
C TRP A 227 17.52 -15.22 -3.17
N ALA A 228 17.19 -14.90 -4.42
CA ALA A 228 17.58 -13.66 -5.08
C ALA A 228 16.92 -12.45 -4.40
N ASP A 229 15.63 -12.55 -4.03
CA ASP A 229 14.96 -11.50 -3.25
C ASP A 229 15.63 -11.28 -1.90
N ARG A 230 16.06 -12.35 -1.21
CA ARG A 230 16.77 -12.25 0.08
C ARG A 230 18.15 -11.62 -0.07
N ALA A 231 18.89 -11.96 -1.11
CA ALA A 231 20.18 -11.33 -1.42
C ALA A 231 20.01 -9.84 -1.74
N LEU A 232 19.04 -9.51 -2.59
CA LEU A 232 18.68 -8.13 -2.94
C LEU A 232 18.26 -7.32 -1.70
N ARG A 233 17.41 -7.89 -0.84
CA ARG A 233 17.01 -7.27 0.43
C ARG A 233 18.21 -6.98 1.32
N THR A 234 19.13 -7.93 1.45
CA THR A 234 20.35 -7.76 2.26
C THR A 234 21.24 -6.66 1.70
N LEU A 235 21.46 -6.65 0.39
CA LEU A 235 22.25 -5.63 -0.30
C LEU A 235 21.67 -4.23 -0.04
N ILE A 236 20.37 -4.05 -0.27
CA ILE A 236 19.70 -2.76 -0.08
C ILE A 236 19.83 -2.28 1.37
N LYS A 237 19.58 -3.15 2.36
CA LYS A 237 19.69 -2.80 3.79
C LYS A 237 21.09 -2.32 4.19
N ARG A 238 22.13 -3.02 3.69
CA ARG A 238 23.54 -2.74 4.06
C ARG A 238 24.17 -1.63 3.23
N SER A 239 23.61 -1.33 2.06
CA SER A 239 24.13 -0.28 1.17
C SER A 239 23.84 1.14 1.66
N PRO A 240 24.62 2.15 1.23
CA PRO A 240 24.27 3.56 1.41
C PRO A 240 22.95 3.94 0.73
N ALA A 241 22.28 4.99 1.21
CA ALA A 241 21.00 5.44 0.64
C ALA A 241 21.07 5.81 -0.86
N THR A 242 22.25 6.19 -1.37
CA THR A 242 22.50 6.44 -2.79
C THR A 242 22.30 5.19 -3.64
N VAL A 243 22.75 4.03 -3.17
CA VAL A 243 22.61 2.75 -3.87
C VAL A 243 21.14 2.34 -3.93
N CYS A 244 20.41 2.44 -2.81
CA CYS A 244 18.97 2.19 -2.78
C CYS A 244 18.20 3.07 -3.79
N ARG A 245 18.57 4.35 -3.91
CA ARG A 245 17.99 5.27 -4.89
C ARG A 245 18.33 4.88 -6.34
N GLY A 246 19.60 4.61 -6.64
CA GLY A 246 20.03 4.21 -7.99
C GLY A 246 19.37 2.91 -8.44
N MET A 247 19.28 1.93 -7.55
CA MET A 247 18.56 0.67 -7.82
C MET A 247 17.06 0.90 -8.03
N GLY A 248 16.46 1.82 -7.28
CA GLY A 248 15.09 2.26 -7.51
C GLY A 248 14.88 2.83 -8.91
N GLU A 249 15.79 3.67 -9.39
CA GLU A 249 15.70 4.26 -10.74
C GLU A 249 15.86 3.24 -11.86
N LEU A 250 16.77 2.27 -11.70
CA LEU A 250 17.01 1.23 -12.69
C LEU A 250 15.91 0.17 -12.71
N LEU A 251 15.52 -0.32 -11.53
CA LEU A 251 14.63 -1.47 -11.44
C LEU A 251 13.16 -1.11 -11.53
N TYR A 252 12.75 0.12 -11.16
CA TYR A 252 11.33 0.48 -11.14
C TYR A 252 10.67 0.39 -12.52
N ALA A 253 11.42 0.60 -13.61
CA ALA A 253 10.91 0.41 -14.97
C ALA A 253 10.47 -1.04 -15.27
N HIS A 254 10.94 -2.01 -14.46
CA HIS A 254 10.68 -3.43 -14.63
C HIS A 254 9.74 -4.01 -13.55
N PHE A 255 9.25 -3.19 -12.61
CA PHE A 255 8.34 -3.60 -11.52
C PHE A 255 6.87 -3.20 -11.77
N GLY A 256 6.51 -2.97 -13.05
CA GLY A 256 5.15 -2.65 -13.49
C GLY A 256 4.23 -3.86 -13.56
#